data_AF-A0A752A8K9-F1
#
_entry.id   AF-A0A752A8K9-F1
#
_cell.length_a   1.000
_cell.length_b   1.000
_cell.length_c   1.000
_cell.angle_alpha   90.00
_cell.angle_beta   90.00
_cell.angle_gamma   90.00
#
_symmetry.space_group_name_H-M   'P 1'
#
loop_
_entity.id
_entity.type
_entity.pdbx_description
1 polymer ?
#
loop_
_entity_poly.entity_id
_entity_poly.type
_entity_poly.pdbx_seq_one_letter_code
_entity_poly.pdbx_strand_id
1 'polypeptide(L)'
;MIYIHTYGVGKFGSKQIRNIYDEYDEAEAQRRVLGGVVEAYAKEPEVRKQHAEWSDKTFGGIDKIGAIGPLKHLAKEAMEAAENPGDLSEWADMQFLLWDAQRRAGINDDQIINAMIEKLKINKERSWPEPKDGEPRHHLKI
;
A
#
# COMPACT_ATOMS: atom_id res chain seq x y z
N MET A 1 13.61 3.06 -5.57
CA MET A 1 13.10 4.43 -5.31
C MET A 1 13.12 5.20 -6.63
N ILE A 2 12.30 6.23 -6.78
CA ILE A 2 12.57 7.34 -7.69
C ILE A 2 12.90 8.56 -6.84
N TYR A 3 13.71 9.46 -7.35
CA TYR A 3 14.11 10.67 -6.66
C TYR A 3 13.59 11.87 -7.44
N ILE A 4 12.91 12.78 -6.77
CA ILE A 4 12.38 14.00 -7.39
C ILE A 4 13.19 15.17 -6.88
N HIS A 5 13.93 15.83 -7.77
CA HIS A 5 14.62 17.08 -7.48
C HIS A 5 13.71 18.25 -7.86
N THR A 6 13.36 19.08 -6.88
CA THR A 6 12.52 20.27 -7.06
C THR A 6 13.33 21.54 -6.79
N TYR A 7 13.33 22.48 -7.73
CA TYR A 7 14.05 23.76 -7.59
C TYR A 7 13.33 24.93 -8.28
N GLY A 8 13.55 26.15 -7.77
CA GLY A 8 12.93 27.37 -8.28
C GLY A 8 13.77 28.07 -9.34
N VAL A 9 13.12 28.61 -10.37
CA VAL A 9 13.73 29.44 -11.43
C VAL A 9 12.95 30.75 -11.66
N GLY A 10 13.63 31.72 -12.28
CA GLY A 10 13.08 33.06 -12.52
C GLY A 10 13.18 33.98 -11.29
N LYS A 11 12.64 35.20 -11.41
CA LYS A 11 12.75 36.22 -10.36
C LYS A 11 12.13 35.69 -9.07
N PHE A 12 12.95 35.56 -8.02
CA PHE A 12 12.55 35.01 -6.72
C PHE A 12 11.95 33.60 -6.75
N GLY A 13 12.34 32.76 -7.72
CA GLY A 13 11.79 31.40 -7.82
C GLY A 13 10.33 31.36 -8.26
N SER A 14 9.89 32.35 -9.05
CA SER A 14 8.54 32.47 -9.62
C SER A 14 8.00 31.22 -10.34
N LYS A 15 8.87 30.27 -10.71
CA LYS A 15 8.51 29.00 -11.34
C LYS A 15 9.24 27.86 -10.65
N GLN A 16 8.55 26.73 -10.49
CA GLN A 16 9.11 25.48 -9.96
C GLN A 16 9.41 24.52 -11.11
N ILE A 17 10.57 23.87 -11.07
CA ILE A 17 10.93 22.76 -11.95
C ILE A 17 11.06 21.49 -11.11
N ARG A 18 10.63 20.35 -11.69
CA ARG A 18 10.75 19.03 -11.08
C ARG A 18 11.39 18.07 -12.08
N ASN A 19 12.48 17.43 -11.67
CA ASN A 19 13.17 16.39 -12.44
C ASN A 19 13.11 15.06 -11.69
N ILE A 20 12.95 13.95 -12.43
CA ILE A 20 12.87 12.59 -11.88
C ILE A 20 14.16 11.83 -12.21
N TYR A 21 14.72 11.15 -11.22
CA TYR A 21 15.92 10.32 -11.34
C TYR A 21 15.65 8.93 -10.79
N ASP A 22 16.31 7.93 -11.39
CA ASP A 22 16.30 6.56 -10.87
C ASP A 22 17.35 6.36 -9.77
N GLU A 23 18.45 7.12 -9.82
CA GLU A 23 19.57 7.02 -8.88
C GLU A 23 19.68 8.27 -7.98
N TYR A 24 19.97 8.05 -6.69
CA TYR A 24 20.06 9.14 -5.70
C TYR A 24 21.23 10.08 -6.01
N ASP A 25 22.38 9.52 -6.39
CA ASP A 25 23.61 10.28 -6.63
C ASP A 25 23.45 11.25 -7.80
N GLU A 26 22.66 10.89 -8.81
CA GLU A 26 22.35 11.78 -9.95
C GLU A 26 21.45 12.96 -9.51
N ALA A 27 20.43 12.69 -8.69
CA ALA A 27 19.56 13.71 -8.14
C ALA A 27 20.34 14.68 -7.22
N GLU A 28 21.19 14.14 -6.35
CA GLU A 28 22.05 14.95 -5.47
C GLU A 28 23.08 15.78 -6.24
N ALA A 29 23.65 15.23 -7.31
CA ALA A 29 24.56 15.98 -8.17
C ALA A 29 23.88 17.22 -8.78
N GLN A 30 22.65 17.10 -9.28
CA GLN A 30 21.90 18.27 -9.76
C GLN A 30 21.50 19.24 -8.64
N ARG A 31 21.06 18.73 -7.48
CA ARG A 31 20.72 19.58 -6.33
C ARG A 31 21.91 20.43 -5.88
N ARG A 32 23.12 19.90 -5.90
CA ARG A 32 24.34 20.65 -5.56
C ARG A 32 24.60 21.83 -6.50
N VAL A 33 24.19 21.72 -7.76
CA VAL A 33 24.39 22.77 -8.78
C VAL A 33 23.24 23.79 -8.78
N LEU A 34 22.00 23.32 -8.68
CA LEU A 34 20.80 24.14 -8.89
C LEU A 34 20.10 24.56 -7.60
N GLY A 35 20.54 24.04 -6.44
CA GLY A 35 19.85 24.20 -5.16
C GLY A 35 18.57 23.36 -5.09
N GLY A 36 17.66 23.71 -4.20
CA GLY A 36 16.38 23.01 -4.02
C GLY A 36 16.46 21.77 -3.13
N VAL A 37 15.49 20.87 -3.28
CA VAL A 37 15.30 19.68 -2.45
C VAL A 37 15.23 18.41 -3.30
N VAL A 38 15.73 17.30 -2.77
CA VAL A 38 15.57 15.96 -3.34
C VAL A 38 14.69 15.15 -2.40
N GLU A 39 13.60 14.62 -2.92
CA GLU A 39 12.67 13.78 -2.20
C GLU A 39 12.70 12.36 -2.79
N ALA A 40 12.82 11.35 -1.94
CA ALA A 40 12.81 9.95 -2.36
C ALA A 40 11.40 9.38 -2.27
N TYR A 41 10.95 8.77 -3.35
CA TYR A 41 9.66 8.07 -3.43
C TYR A 41 9.91 6.59 -3.69
N ALA A 42 9.21 5.72 -2.97
CA ALA A 42 9.20 4.32 -3.31
C ALA A 42 8.59 4.12 -4.70
N LYS A 43 9.23 3.28 -5.53
CA LYS A 43 8.55 2.71 -6.69
C LYS A 43 7.53 1.72 -6.10
N GLU A 44 6.34 2.20 -5.78
CA GLU A 44 5.22 1.42 -5.22
C GLU A 44 4.95 0.08 -5.96
N PRO A 45 5.26 -0.09 -7.27
CA PRO A 45 5.16 -1.38 -7.95
C PRO A 45 6.22 -2.43 -7.57
N GLU A 46 7.32 -2.06 -6.92
CA GLU A 46 8.46 -2.97 -6.70
C GLU A 46 8.21 -3.92 -5.51
N VAL A 47 7.73 -3.41 -4.38
CA VAL A 47 7.55 -4.21 -3.16
C VAL A 47 6.51 -5.30 -3.36
N ARG A 48 5.36 -4.98 -3.99
CA ARG A 48 4.30 -5.96 -4.24
C ARG A 48 4.73 -7.04 -5.24
N LYS A 49 5.50 -6.65 -6.26
CA LYS A 49 6.04 -7.59 -7.25
C LYS A 49 7.11 -8.50 -6.64
N GLN A 50 8.09 -7.93 -5.94
CA GLN A 50 9.13 -8.70 -5.25
C GLN A 50 8.54 -9.66 -4.22
N HIS A 51 7.52 -9.21 -3.47
CA HIS A 51 6.80 -10.05 -2.54
C HIS A 51 6.10 -11.23 -3.25
N ALA A 52 5.42 -10.99 -4.38
CA ALA A 52 4.79 -12.05 -5.15
C ALA A 52 5.81 -13.07 -5.68
N GLU A 53 6.94 -12.61 -6.23
CA GLU A 53 8.02 -13.45 -6.73
C GLU A 53 8.64 -14.30 -5.62
N TRP A 54 8.90 -13.70 -4.45
CA TRP A 54 9.40 -14.41 -3.28
C TRP A 54 8.38 -15.44 -2.76
N SER A 55 7.10 -15.08 -2.67
CA SER A 55 6.02 -15.95 -2.22
C SER A 55 5.86 -17.16 -3.14
N ASP A 56 5.92 -16.96 -4.46
CA ASP A 56 5.85 -18.05 -5.44
C ASP A 56 7.06 -18.99 -5.35
N LYS A 57 8.26 -18.43 -5.15
CA LYS A 57 9.49 -19.23 -4.97
C LYS A 57 9.47 -20.04 -3.67
N THR A 58 8.90 -19.49 -2.59
CA THR A 58 8.97 -20.07 -1.24
C THR A 58 7.85 -21.07 -0.99
N PHE A 59 6.61 -20.71 -1.35
CA PHE A 59 5.41 -21.48 -1.03
C PHE A 59 4.83 -22.21 -2.25
N GLY A 60 5.21 -21.79 -3.46
CA GLY A 60 4.67 -22.29 -4.71
C GLY A 60 3.72 -21.30 -5.39
N GLY A 61 3.68 -21.40 -6.72
CA GLY A 61 2.84 -20.58 -7.59
C GLY A 61 1.35 -20.81 -7.40
N ILE A 62 0.56 -20.06 -8.18
CA ILE A 62 -0.92 -20.08 -8.16
C ILE A 62 -1.51 -21.46 -8.51
N ASP A 63 -0.74 -22.32 -9.18
CA ASP A 63 -1.09 -23.71 -9.49
C ASP A 63 -1.05 -24.64 -8.26
N LYS A 64 -0.35 -24.25 -7.19
CA LYS A 64 -0.13 -25.07 -5.99
C LYS A 64 -0.82 -24.53 -4.75
N ILE A 65 -0.85 -23.22 -4.59
CA ILE A 65 -1.35 -22.57 -3.37
C ILE A 65 -2.37 -21.49 -3.77
N GLY A 66 -3.60 -21.66 -3.30
CA GLY A 66 -4.69 -20.69 -3.45
C GLY A 66 -4.79 -19.69 -2.29
N ALA A 67 -5.77 -18.79 -2.37
CA ALA A 67 -5.93 -17.67 -1.42
C ALA A 67 -6.25 -18.06 0.03
N ILE A 68 -6.73 -19.29 0.29
CA ILE A 68 -7.21 -19.72 1.62
C ILE A 68 -6.11 -19.68 2.68
N GLY A 69 -4.87 -20.09 2.33
CA GLY A 69 -3.74 -20.09 3.26
C GLY A 69 -3.41 -18.68 3.77
N PRO A 70 -3.09 -17.74 2.87
CA PRO A 70 -2.85 -16.35 3.24
C PRO A 70 -4.01 -15.70 4.00
N LEU A 71 -5.27 -16.00 3.66
CA LEU A 71 -6.42 -15.47 4.42
C LEU A 71 -6.50 -16.00 5.85
N LYS A 72 -6.17 -17.28 6.07
CA LYS A 72 -6.10 -17.85 7.43
C LYS A 72 -4.95 -17.26 8.23
N HIS A 73 -3.84 -16.92 7.57
CA HIS A 73 -2.71 -16.25 8.20
C HIS A 73 -3.07 -14.80 8.52
N LEU A 74 -3.70 -14.08 7.59
CA LEU A 74 -4.16 -12.70 7.79
C LEU A 74 -5.06 -12.56 9.04
N ALA A 75 -5.90 -13.56 9.31
CA ALA A 75 -6.74 -13.56 10.50
C ALA A 75 -5.93 -13.65 11.81
N LYS A 76 -4.73 -14.24 11.81
CA LYS A 76 -3.83 -14.28 12.97
C LYS A 76 -3.09 -12.95 13.13
N GLU A 77 -2.49 -12.45 12.05
CA GLU A 77 -1.78 -11.15 12.06
C GLU A 77 -2.72 -10.00 12.44
N ALA A 78 -4.00 -10.06 12.07
CA ALA A 78 -4.98 -9.08 12.52
C ALA A 78 -5.20 -9.08 14.05
N MET A 79 -5.04 -10.23 14.71
CA MET A 79 -5.11 -10.32 16.17
C MET A 79 -3.82 -9.80 16.81
N GLU A 80 -2.66 -10.14 16.25
CA GLU A 80 -1.34 -9.66 16.70
C GLU A 80 -1.24 -8.12 16.58
N ALA A 81 -1.66 -7.57 15.43
CA ALA A 81 -1.81 -6.13 15.22
C ALA A 81 -2.77 -5.45 16.22
N ALA A 82 -3.84 -6.15 16.63
CA ALA A 82 -4.79 -5.61 17.61
C ALA A 82 -4.21 -5.56 19.03
N GLU A 83 -3.26 -6.44 19.38
CA GLU A 83 -2.56 -6.43 20.67
C GLU A 83 -1.56 -5.28 20.76
N ASN A 84 -0.92 -4.90 19.65
CA ASN A 84 -0.02 -3.75 19.58
C ASN A 84 -0.21 -2.92 18.30
N PRO A 85 -1.24 -2.04 18.24
CA PRO A 85 -1.54 -1.27 17.04
C PRO A 85 -0.44 -0.29 16.59
N GLY A 86 0.54 -0.01 17.47
CA GLY A 86 1.69 0.83 17.17
C GLY A 86 2.83 0.09 16.46
N ASP A 87 2.75 -1.24 16.33
CA ASP A 87 3.76 -2.02 15.63
C ASP A 87 3.53 -2.01 14.12
N LEU A 88 4.39 -1.31 13.39
CA LEU A 88 4.29 -1.18 11.95
C LEU A 88 4.55 -2.49 11.20
N SER A 89 5.25 -3.48 11.77
CA SER A 89 5.49 -4.76 11.08
C SER A 89 4.19 -5.54 10.92
N GLU A 90 3.34 -5.56 11.93
CA GLU A 90 2.05 -6.27 11.91
C GLU A 90 1.11 -5.73 10.82
N TRP A 91 1.11 -4.41 10.61
CA TRP A 91 0.39 -3.80 9.49
C TRP A 91 0.98 -4.20 8.13
N ALA A 92 2.30 -4.32 8.04
CA ALA A 92 2.96 -4.77 6.81
C ALA A 92 2.63 -6.24 6.50
N ASP A 93 2.61 -7.11 7.51
CA ASP A 93 2.22 -8.52 7.36
C ASP A 93 0.78 -8.66 6.88
N MET A 94 -0.16 -7.91 7.46
CA MET A 94 -1.53 -7.84 6.95
C MET A 94 -1.58 -7.41 5.47
N GLN A 95 -0.79 -6.41 5.09
CA GLN A 95 -0.77 -5.90 3.71
C GLN A 95 -0.21 -6.93 2.72
N PHE A 96 0.88 -7.61 3.08
CA PHE A 96 1.49 -8.66 2.27
C PHE A 96 0.55 -9.86 2.08
N LEU A 97 -0.08 -10.31 3.16
CA LEU A 97 -1.00 -11.45 3.13
C LEU A 97 -2.27 -11.13 2.33
N LEU A 98 -2.78 -9.90 2.43
CA LEU A 98 -3.92 -9.47 1.62
C LEU A 98 -3.58 -9.42 0.13
N TRP A 99 -2.43 -8.87 -0.25
CA TRP A 99 -1.96 -8.88 -1.63
C TRP A 99 -1.75 -10.30 -2.17
N ASP A 100 -1.19 -11.19 -1.36
CA ASP A 100 -0.98 -12.60 -1.74
C ASP A 100 -2.31 -13.33 -1.94
N ALA A 101 -3.27 -13.11 -1.05
CA ALA A 101 -4.61 -13.67 -1.18
C ALA A 101 -5.30 -13.17 -2.47
N GLN A 102 -5.27 -11.87 -2.73
CA GLN A 102 -5.89 -11.27 -3.92
C GLN A 102 -5.31 -11.82 -5.21
N ARG A 103 -3.97 -11.82 -5.36
CA ARG A 103 -3.33 -12.33 -6.58
C ARG A 103 -3.61 -13.82 -6.79
N ARG A 104 -3.60 -14.62 -5.71
CA ARG A 104 -3.90 -16.07 -5.77
C ARG A 104 -5.38 -16.36 -6.06
N ALA A 105 -6.27 -15.42 -5.79
CA ALA A 105 -7.67 -15.46 -6.19
C ALA A 105 -7.91 -14.92 -7.62
N GLY A 106 -6.87 -14.45 -8.32
CA GLY A 106 -6.99 -13.84 -9.64
C GLY A 106 -7.64 -12.45 -9.61
N ILE A 107 -7.66 -11.79 -8.45
CA ILE A 107 -8.23 -10.45 -8.28
C ILE A 107 -7.18 -9.42 -8.66
N ASN A 108 -7.49 -8.57 -9.65
CA ASN A 108 -6.65 -7.45 -10.03
C ASN A 108 -7.04 -6.15 -9.31
N ASP A 109 -6.20 -5.13 -9.45
CA ASP A 109 -6.35 -3.85 -8.74
C ASP A 109 -7.64 -3.11 -9.13
N ASP A 110 -7.97 -3.10 -10.42
CA ASP A 110 -9.20 -2.46 -10.90
C ASP A 110 -10.45 -3.15 -10.35
N GLN A 111 -10.44 -4.48 -10.25
CA GLN A 111 -11.56 -5.27 -9.70
C GLN A 111 -11.77 -4.96 -8.22
N ILE A 112 -10.70 -4.96 -7.41
CA ILE A 112 -10.85 -4.68 -5.98
C ILE A 112 -11.21 -3.21 -5.74
N ILE A 113 -10.64 -2.25 -6.47
CA ILE A 113 -10.99 -0.83 -6.35
C ILE A 113 -12.46 -0.60 -6.69
N ASN A 114 -12.96 -1.16 -7.79
CA ASN A 114 -14.38 -1.03 -8.15
C ASN A 114 -15.29 -1.69 -7.11
N ALA A 115 -14.92 -2.87 -6.60
CA ALA A 115 -15.67 -3.53 -5.52
C ALA A 115 -15.68 -2.68 -4.24
N MET A 116 -14.59 -2.01 -3.90
CA MET A 116 -14.50 -1.09 -2.76
C MET A 116 -15.40 0.14 -2.96
N ILE A 117 -15.42 0.73 -4.15
CA ILE A 117 -16.29 1.88 -4.48
C ILE A 117 -17.76 1.51 -4.28
N GLU A 118 -18.20 0.39 -4.86
CA GLU A 118 -19.59 -0.06 -4.73
C GLU A 118 -19.92 -0.44 -3.28
N LYS A 119 -19.00 -1.13 -2.60
CA LYS A 119 -19.18 -1.48 -1.19
C LYS A 119 -19.28 -0.26 -0.29
N LEU A 120 -18.52 0.80 -0.58
CA LEU A 120 -18.56 2.05 0.17
C LEU A 120 -19.91 2.77 0.02
N LYS A 121 -20.49 2.78 -1.18
CA LYS A 121 -21.85 3.32 -1.41
C LYS A 121 -22.87 2.61 -0.52
N ILE A 122 -22.89 1.27 -0.56
CA ILE A 122 -23.76 0.44 0.28
C ILE A 122 -23.53 0.71 1.78
N ASN A 123 -22.28 0.85 2.21
CA ASN A 123 -21.96 1.09 3.62
C ASN A 123 -22.46 2.47 4.11
N LYS A 124 -22.46 3.49 3.25
CA LYS A 124 -22.98 4.83 3.56
C LYS A 124 -24.50 4.87 3.70
N GLU A 125 -25.21 3.96 3.05
CA GLU A 125 -26.68 3.85 3.13
C GLU A 125 -27.17 3.03 4.33
N ARG A 126 -26.26 2.35 5.04
CA ARG A 126 -26.61 1.50 6.20
C ARG A 126 -26.78 2.31 7.47
N SER A 127 -27.62 1.79 8.35
CA SER A 127 -27.67 2.21 9.75
C SER A 127 -26.63 1.47 10.58
N TRP A 128 -25.89 2.22 11.39
CA TRP A 128 -24.80 1.73 12.23
C TRP A 128 -25.09 2.03 13.70
N PRO A 129 -24.72 1.12 14.63
CA PRO A 129 -24.81 1.39 16.05
C PRO A 129 -23.79 2.45 16.48
N GLU A 130 -24.01 3.02 17.67
CA GLU A 130 -23.08 3.96 18.30
C GLU A 130 -21.66 3.38 18.41
N PRO A 131 -20.62 4.22 18.30
CA PRO A 131 -19.25 3.84 18.59
C PRO A 131 -19.04 3.19 19.95
N LYS A 132 -18.34 2.05 19.93
CA LYS A 132 -17.63 1.53 21.09
C LYS A 132 -16.19 1.21 20.70
N ASP A 133 -15.25 1.77 21.45
CA ASP A 133 -13.83 1.55 21.22
C ASP A 133 -13.44 0.08 21.49
N GLY A 134 -12.51 -0.44 20.70
CA GLY A 134 -12.03 -1.83 20.78
C GLY A 134 -13.02 -2.91 20.30
N GLU A 135 -14.20 -2.56 19.79
CA GLU A 135 -15.25 -3.53 19.44
C GLU A 135 -15.61 -3.49 17.94
N PRO A 136 -15.83 -4.66 17.30
CA PRO A 136 -16.30 -4.70 15.92
C PRO A 136 -17.72 -4.12 15.81
N ARG A 137 -17.98 -3.38 14.73
CA ARG A 137 -19.32 -2.86 14.43
C ARG A 137 -19.97 -3.68 13.33
N HIS A 138 -21.17 -4.17 13.63
CA HIS A 138 -22.03 -4.80 12.65
C HIS A 138 -23.15 -3.85 12.28
N HIS A 139 -23.44 -3.74 10.98
CA HIS A 139 -24.58 -2.98 10.52
C HIS A 139 -25.87 -3.60 11.05
N LEU A 140 -26.88 -2.76 11.27
CA LEU A 140 -28.21 -3.25 11.60
C LEU A 140 -28.81 -3.90 10.33
N LYS A 141 -29.40 -5.09 10.48
CA LYS A 141 -30.28 -5.64 9.43
C LYS A 141 -31.62 -4.93 9.58
N ILE A 142 -31.99 -4.15 8.56
CA ILE A 142 -33.34 -3.61 8.41
C ILE A 142 -34.22 -4.72 7.81
#